data_AF-A0A1C5T5K3-F1
#
_entry.id   AF-A0A1C5T5K3-F1
#
_cell.length_a   1.000
_cell.length_b   1.000
_cell.length_c   1.000
_cell.angle_alpha   90.00
_cell.angle_beta   90.00
_cell.angle_gamma   90.00
#
_symmetry.space_group_name_H-M   'P 1'
#
loop_
_entity.id
_entity.type
_entity.pdbx_description
1 polymer ?
#
loop_
_entity_poly.entity_id
_entity_poly.type
_entity_poly.pdbx_seq_one_letter_code
_entity_poly.pdbx_strand_id
1 'polypeptide(L)'
;MTDFLLAVVIIIFGVLGFFLMKRVDRFLENSRKEQVKLLESSERYLRIGTANPYVIDACAEAFEKCEKKFPNSEVQFYSGIEEKLIEALMAHKLDLVFLPENSVVKMDTDCRSKAIELSCASTIMSEASVTVELVGEKKSRLKAFWERDHKEQVIVEFLKCLDEISHYI
;
A
#
# COMPACT_ATOMS: atom_id res chain seq x y z
N MET A 1 32.27 28.26 45.68
CA MET A 1 31.03 28.73 45.03
C MET A 1 30.87 28.13 43.63
N THR A 2 31.95 28.06 42.85
CA THR A 2 31.97 27.50 41.49
C THR A 2 31.63 26.01 41.42
N ASP A 3 32.09 25.20 42.37
CA ASP A 3 31.83 23.75 42.39
C ASP A 3 30.36 23.40 42.68
N PHE A 4 29.69 24.22 43.50
CA PHE A 4 28.25 24.09 43.76
C PHE A 4 27.42 24.43 42.52
N LEU A 5 27.82 25.46 41.76
CA LEU A 5 27.18 25.82 40.50
C LEU A 5 27.34 24.72 39.45
N LEU A 6 28.53 24.13 39.36
CA LEU A 6 28.83 23.02 38.45
C LEU A 6 27.99 21.77 38.79
N ALA A 7 27.85 21.46 40.08
CA ALA A 7 26.99 20.36 40.54
C ALA A 7 25.51 20.58 40.17
N VAL A 8 25.00 21.80 40.33
CA VAL A 8 23.60 22.14 39.96
C VAL A 8 23.38 21.98 38.45
N VAL A 9 24.33 22.41 37.62
CA VAL A 9 24.26 22.28 36.17
C VAL A 9 24.23 20.81 35.75
N ILE A 10 25.08 19.96 36.34
CA ILE A 10 25.12 18.52 36.06
C ILE A 10 23.76 17.85 36.40
N ILE A 11 23.15 18.23 37.52
CA ILE A 11 21.83 17.71 37.91
C ILE A 11 20.76 18.09 36.88
N ILE A 12 20.75 19.34 36.42
CA ILE A 12 19.78 19.81 35.42
C ILE A 12 19.94 19.05 34.10
N PHE A 13 21.18 18.90 33.60
CA PHE A 13 21.44 18.14 32.39
C PHE A 13 21.12 16.65 32.56
N GLY A 14 21.35 16.07 33.73
CA GLY A 14 20.99 14.69 34.03
C GLY A 14 19.47 14.44 34.00
N VAL A 15 18.69 15.32 34.62
CA VAL A 15 17.22 15.24 34.61
C VAL A 15 16.66 15.45 33.21
N LEU A 16 17.20 16.41 32.47
CA LEU A 16 16.79 16.67 31.08
C LEU A 16 17.12 15.49 30.16
N GLY A 17 18.33 14.94 30.28
CA GLY A 17 18.74 13.75 29.52
C GLY A 17 17.86 12.54 29.82
N PHE A 18 17.57 12.29 31.10
CA PHE A 18 16.69 11.20 31.52
C PHE A 18 15.24 11.38 30.99
N PHE A 19 14.73 12.61 31.01
CA PHE A 19 13.39 12.91 30.50
C PHE A 19 13.30 12.69 28.99
N LEU A 20 14.31 13.14 28.24
CA LEU A 20 14.39 12.93 26.79
C LEU A 20 14.49 11.44 26.47
N MET A 21 15.33 10.68 27.17
CA MET A 21 15.53 9.25 26.95
C MET A 21 14.24 8.46 27.19
N LYS A 22 13.51 8.74 28.29
CA LYS A 22 12.20 8.12 28.56
C LYS A 22 11.15 8.45 27.51
N ARG A 23 11.20 9.66 26.94
CA ARG A 23 10.26 10.08 25.91
C ARG A 23 10.57 9.41 24.57
N VAL A 24 11.85 9.34 24.20
CA VAL A 24 12.35 8.67 23.00
C VAL A 24 12.04 7.16 23.05
N ASP A 25 12.31 6.48 24.17
CA ASP A 25 12.00 5.06 24.32
C ASP A 25 10.51 4.78 24.16
N ARG A 26 9.65 5.62 24.73
CA ARG A 26 8.19 5.49 24.58
C ARG A 26 7.73 5.72 23.14
N PHE A 27 8.33 6.68 22.43
CA PHE A 27 8.04 6.88 21.01
C PHE A 27 8.49 5.69 20.18
N LEU A 28 9.71 5.19 20.39
CA LEU A 28 10.24 4.02 19.70
C LEU A 28 9.40 2.77 19.97
N GLU A 29 8.97 2.55 21.20
CA GLU A 29 8.14 1.40 21.56
C GLU A 29 6.73 1.49 20.96
N ASN A 30 6.12 2.68 20.96
CA ASN A 30 4.82 2.89 20.33
C ASN A 30 4.90 2.73 18.80
N SER A 31 5.90 3.32 18.15
CA SER A 31 6.11 3.15 16.72
C SER A 31 6.41 1.69 16.37
N ARG A 32 7.19 0.97 17.19
CA ARG A 32 7.43 -0.47 17.00
C ARG A 32 6.15 -1.29 17.19
N LYS A 33 5.33 -0.98 18.21
CA LYS A 33 4.05 -1.68 18.42
C LYS A 33 3.07 -1.42 17.29
N GLU A 34 3.00 -0.20 16.77
CA GLU A 34 2.20 0.13 15.59
C GLU A 34 2.70 -0.61 14.35
N GLN A 35 4.03 -0.67 14.13
CA GLN A 35 4.63 -1.44 13.04
C GLN A 35 4.37 -2.94 13.19
N VAL A 36 4.51 -3.52 14.39
CA VAL A 36 4.22 -4.95 14.64
C VAL A 36 2.74 -5.25 14.42
N LYS A 37 1.85 -4.38 14.87
CA LYS A 37 0.40 -4.54 14.65
C LYS A 37 0.02 -4.37 13.17
N LEU A 38 0.73 -3.51 12.44
CA LEU A 38 0.63 -3.39 10.99
C LEU A 38 1.23 -4.61 10.27
N LEU A 39 2.28 -5.24 10.78
CA LEU A 39 2.86 -6.47 10.21
C LEU A 39 1.93 -7.67 10.42
N GLU A 40 1.39 -7.84 11.63
CA GLU A 40 0.41 -8.89 11.96
C GLU A 40 -0.91 -8.75 11.19
N SER A 41 -1.33 -7.52 10.83
CA SER A 41 -2.45 -7.31 9.92
C SER A 41 -2.01 -7.46 8.45
N SER A 42 -0.85 -6.93 8.08
CA SER A 42 -0.29 -7.00 6.72
C SER A 42 -0.14 -8.44 6.24
N GLU A 43 0.25 -9.40 7.08
CA GLU A 43 0.33 -10.82 6.68
C GLU A 43 -0.99 -11.40 6.14
N ARG A 44 -2.15 -10.85 6.55
CA ARG A 44 -3.47 -11.28 6.06
C ARG A 44 -4.07 -10.37 5.01
N TYR A 45 -3.60 -9.13 4.89
CA TYR A 45 -4.18 -8.13 4.00
C TYR A 45 -3.27 -7.81 2.83
N LEU A 46 -3.74 -8.03 1.60
CA LEU A 46 -3.12 -7.49 0.39
C LEU A 46 -3.67 -6.08 0.13
N ARG A 47 -2.84 -5.06 0.35
CA ARG A 47 -3.24 -3.65 0.25
C ARG A 47 -2.89 -3.12 -1.13
N ILE A 48 -3.91 -2.88 -1.94
CA ILE A 48 -3.79 -2.49 -3.34
C ILE A 48 -4.22 -1.03 -3.52
N GLY A 49 -3.34 -0.19 -4.07
CA GLY A 49 -3.64 1.17 -4.46
C GLY A 49 -4.00 1.28 -5.94
N THR A 50 -4.97 2.11 -6.31
CA THR A 50 -5.26 2.43 -7.72
C THR A 50 -5.61 3.90 -7.89
N ALA A 51 -5.13 4.51 -8.97
CA ALA A 51 -5.60 5.84 -9.39
C ALA A 51 -6.96 5.79 -10.11
N ASN A 52 -7.31 4.61 -10.64
CA ASN A 52 -8.54 4.39 -11.38
C ASN A 52 -9.44 3.39 -10.62
N PRO A 53 -10.54 3.82 -9.99
CA PRO A 53 -11.40 2.95 -9.20
C PRO A 53 -12.15 1.90 -10.05
N TYR A 54 -12.27 2.07 -11.36
CA TYR A 54 -12.93 1.12 -12.25
C TYR A 54 -12.15 -0.20 -12.43
N VAL A 55 -10.87 -0.22 -12.04
CA VAL A 55 -10.05 -1.44 -12.07
C VAL A 55 -10.35 -2.36 -10.90
N ILE A 56 -11.01 -1.85 -9.85
CA ILE A 56 -11.30 -2.59 -8.61
C ILE A 56 -12.18 -3.81 -8.92
N ASP A 57 -13.17 -3.66 -9.81
CA ASP A 57 -14.07 -4.75 -10.19
C ASP A 57 -13.32 -5.89 -10.91
N ALA A 58 -12.48 -5.55 -11.89
CA ALA A 58 -11.61 -6.51 -12.57
C ALA A 58 -10.61 -7.18 -11.60
N CYS A 59 -10.10 -6.42 -10.62
CA CYS A 59 -9.24 -6.95 -9.57
C CYS A 59 -9.99 -7.88 -8.60
N ALA A 60 -11.25 -7.58 -8.29
CA ALA A 60 -12.09 -8.41 -7.45
C ALA A 60 -12.40 -9.74 -8.13
N GLU A 61 -12.76 -9.72 -9.42
CA GLU A 61 -12.97 -10.95 -10.21
C GLU A 61 -11.67 -11.81 -10.28
N ALA A 62 -10.52 -11.16 -10.47
CA ALA A 62 -9.22 -11.82 -10.42
C ALA A 62 -8.92 -12.45 -9.07
N PHE A 63 -9.31 -11.76 -8.01
CA PHE A 63 -9.15 -12.26 -6.66
C PHE A 63 -10.05 -13.45 -6.39
N GLU A 64 -11.34 -13.39 -6.72
CA GLU A 64 -12.29 -14.50 -6.55
C GLU A 64 -11.84 -15.77 -7.29
N LYS A 65 -11.35 -15.65 -8.54
CA LYS A 65 -10.82 -16.81 -9.29
C LYS A 65 -9.58 -17.41 -8.62
N CYS A 66 -8.81 -16.59 -7.90
CA CYS A 66 -7.58 -17.00 -7.24
C CYS A 66 -7.70 -17.15 -5.72
N GLU A 67 -8.90 -17.00 -5.16
CA GLU A 67 -9.20 -17.18 -3.73
C GLU A 67 -8.82 -18.60 -3.28
N LYS A 68 -9.02 -19.60 -4.15
CA LYS A 68 -8.58 -20.99 -3.90
C LYS A 68 -7.05 -21.15 -3.76
N LYS A 69 -6.27 -20.22 -4.31
CA LYS A 69 -4.79 -20.21 -4.20
C LYS A 69 -4.31 -19.42 -2.99
N PHE A 70 -5.15 -18.57 -2.39
CA PHE A 70 -4.81 -17.71 -1.25
C PHE A 70 -5.79 -17.90 -0.06
N PRO A 71 -5.79 -19.06 0.62
CA PRO A 71 -6.65 -19.26 1.78
C PRO A 71 -6.27 -18.29 2.91
N ASN A 72 -7.22 -17.44 3.31
CA ASN A 72 -7.12 -16.41 4.38
C ASN A 72 -6.45 -15.08 4.03
N SER A 73 -6.28 -14.75 2.75
CA SER A 73 -5.86 -13.40 2.33
C SER A 73 -7.09 -12.55 2.08
N GLU A 74 -7.23 -11.42 2.77
CA GLU A 74 -8.24 -10.39 2.49
C GLU A 74 -7.60 -9.27 1.63
N VAL A 75 -8.33 -8.68 0.70
CA VAL A 75 -7.82 -7.57 -0.14
C VAL A 75 -8.42 -6.26 0.32
N GLN A 76 -7.58 -5.23 0.48
CA GLN A 76 -8.03 -3.86 0.75
C GLN A 76 -7.65 -2.97 -0.41
N PHE A 77 -8.65 -2.30 -1.00
CA PHE A 77 -8.44 -1.35 -2.08
C PHE A 77 -8.37 0.08 -1.55
N TYR A 78 -7.40 0.83 -2.05
CA TYR A 78 -7.20 2.25 -1.78
C TYR A 78 -7.24 3.01 -3.10
N SER A 79 -8.02 4.09 -3.15
CA SER A 79 -8.06 4.98 -4.32
C SER A 79 -7.44 6.33 -3.97
N GLY A 80 -6.64 6.90 -4.86
CA GLY A 80 -5.97 8.18 -4.62
C GLY A 80 -5.29 8.75 -5.85
N ILE A 81 -4.62 9.89 -5.68
CA ILE A 81 -3.77 10.49 -6.73
C ILE A 81 -2.43 9.75 -6.83
N GLU A 82 -1.82 9.74 -8.01
CA GLU A 82 -0.62 8.96 -8.33
C GLU A 82 0.53 9.23 -7.34
N GLU A 83 0.79 10.50 -7.02
CA GLU A 83 1.87 10.89 -6.11
C GLU A 83 1.64 10.36 -4.69
N LYS A 84 0.39 10.39 -4.23
CA LYS A 84 0.01 9.90 -2.90
C LYS A 84 0.06 8.38 -2.82
N LEU A 85 -0.28 7.69 -3.91
CA LEU A 85 -0.20 6.24 -3.99
C LEU A 85 1.26 5.78 -3.96
N ILE A 86 2.16 6.50 -4.64
CA ILE A 86 3.59 6.21 -4.61
C ILE A 86 4.17 6.50 -3.22
N GLU A 87 3.84 7.65 -2.62
CA GLU A 87 4.23 7.97 -1.25
C GLU A 87 3.76 6.88 -0.26
N ALA A 88 2.55 6.36 -0.45
CA ALA A 88 2.00 5.29 0.37
C ALA A 88 2.67 3.93 0.12
N LEU A 89 3.09 3.62 -1.11
CA LEU A 89 3.88 2.42 -1.43
C LEU A 89 5.25 2.48 -0.75
N MET A 90 5.97 3.59 -0.91
CA MET A 90 7.30 3.79 -0.30
C MET A 90 7.24 3.84 1.24
N ALA A 91 6.09 4.19 1.81
CA ALA A 91 5.85 4.15 3.26
C ALA A 91 5.40 2.75 3.76
N HIS A 92 5.43 1.71 2.90
CA HIS A 92 4.96 0.34 3.16
C HIS A 92 3.50 0.26 3.65
N LYS A 93 2.68 1.27 3.30
CA LYS A 93 1.24 1.28 3.58
C LYS A 93 0.45 0.52 2.52
N LEU A 94 0.98 0.45 1.32
CA LEU A 94 0.46 -0.33 0.20
C LEU A 94 1.46 -1.41 -0.17
N ASP A 95 0.98 -2.55 -0.64
CA ASP A 95 1.82 -3.67 -1.08
C ASP A 95 1.93 -3.70 -2.62
N LEU A 96 0.89 -3.18 -3.31
CA LEU A 96 0.78 -3.12 -4.76
C LEU A 96 0.09 -1.82 -5.18
N VAL A 97 0.57 -1.17 -6.25
CA VAL A 97 -0.07 0.03 -6.80
C VAL A 97 -0.28 -0.11 -8.31
N PHE A 98 -1.47 0.23 -8.79
CA PHE A 98 -1.80 0.38 -10.20
C PHE A 98 -1.84 1.86 -10.59
N LEU A 99 -0.99 2.23 -11.54
CA LEU A 99 -0.96 3.56 -12.14
C LEU A 99 -1.23 3.46 -13.64
N PRO A 100 -1.80 4.49 -14.28
CA PRO A 100 -1.90 4.52 -15.74
C PRO A 100 -0.50 4.50 -16.37
N GLU A 101 -0.36 3.83 -17.52
CA GLU A 101 0.94 3.69 -18.21
C GLU A 101 1.60 5.06 -18.55
N ASN A 102 0.78 6.09 -18.73
CA ASN A 102 1.20 7.46 -19.03
C ASN A 102 1.58 8.29 -17.79
N SER A 103 1.65 7.69 -16.60
CA SER A 103 2.02 8.38 -15.37
C SER A 103 3.39 9.06 -15.52
N VAL A 104 3.47 10.36 -15.22
CA VAL A 104 4.72 11.14 -15.28
C VAL A 104 5.66 10.75 -14.13
N VAL A 105 5.13 10.07 -13.11
CA VAL A 105 5.89 9.75 -11.91
C VAL A 105 6.86 8.58 -12.16
N LYS A 106 8.15 8.87 -11.97
CA LYS A 106 9.22 7.87 -12.04
C LYS A 106 9.36 7.19 -10.70
N MET A 107 9.14 5.89 -10.65
CA MET A 107 9.48 5.08 -9.48
C MET A 107 10.99 4.86 -9.39
N ASP A 108 11.47 4.74 -8.16
CA ASP A 108 12.86 4.46 -7.84
C ASP A 108 13.25 3.04 -8.31
N THR A 109 14.56 2.83 -8.46
CA THR A 109 15.20 1.70 -9.14
C THR A 109 14.90 0.34 -8.50
N ASP A 110 14.44 0.32 -7.24
CA ASP A 110 14.18 -0.90 -6.46
C ASP A 110 12.73 -1.42 -6.56
N CYS A 111 11.80 -0.67 -7.17
CA CYS A 111 10.44 -1.13 -7.42
C CYS A 111 10.35 -1.99 -8.70
N ARG A 112 9.69 -3.15 -8.59
CA ARG A 112 9.31 -3.95 -9.76
C ARG A 112 8.09 -3.35 -10.42
N SER A 113 8.00 -3.51 -11.73
CA SER A 113 6.81 -3.11 -12.47
C SER A 113 6.41 -4.12 -13.55
N LYS A 114 5.12 -4.27 -13.76
CA LYS A 114 4.52 -5.07 -14.84
C LYS A 114 3.42 -4.26 -15.51
N ALA A 115 3.48 -4.13 -16.83
CA ALA A 115 2.39 -3.56 -17.60
C ALA A 115 1.27 -4.60 -17.72
N ILE A 116 0.03 -4.18 -17.47
CA ILE A 116 -1.16 -5.00 -17.56
C ILE A 116 -2.23 -4.19 -18.26
N GLU A 117 -2.86 -4.79 -19.26
CA GLU A 117 -4.03 -4.23 -19.89
C GLU A 117 -5.26 -4.81 -19.20
N LEU A 118 -6.12 -3.95 -18.65
CA LEU A 118 -7.36 -4.39 -18.01
C LEU A 118 -8.56 -3.89 -18.80
N SER A 119 -9.50 -4.80 -19.05
CA SER A 119 -10.85 -4.46 -19.49
C SER A 119 -11.67 -4.10 -18.24
N CYS A 120 -11.92 -2.82 -18.03
CA CYS A 120 -12.74 -2.34 -16.93
C CYS A 120 -14.21 -2.58 -17.26
N ALA A 121 -14.97 -3.15 -16.32
CA ALA A 121 -16.42 -3.18 -16.44
C ALA A 121 -16.93 -1.73 -16.53
N SER A 122 -17.82 -1.47 -17.49
CA SER A 122 -18.34 -0.13 -17.73
C SER A 122 -19.28 0.36 -16.63
N THR A 123 -19.56 -0.44 -15.60
CA THR A 123 -20.55 -0.15 -14.56
C THR A 123 -20.06 -0.66 -13.20
N ILE A 124 -19.83 0.25 -12.25
CA ILE A 124 -19.66 -0.12 -10.84
C ILE A 124 -21.05 -0.15 -10.22
N MET A 125 -21.51 -1.33 -9.78
CA MET A 125 -22.84 -1.51 -9.21
C MET A 125 -22.81 -1.23 -7.70
N SER A 126 -23.61 -0.24 -7.26
CA SER A 126 -24.00 -0.09 -5.86
C SER A 126 -25.40 -0.70 -5.69
N GLU A 127 -25.64 -1.42 -4.59
CA GLU A 127 -26.95 -2.00 -4.22
C GLU A 127 -28.11 -0.99 -4.22
N ALA A 128 -27.83 0.30 -4.35
CA ALA A 128 -28.79 1.39 -4.29
C ALA A 128 -29.06 2.02 -5.68
N SER A 129 -29.57 1.28 -6.68
CA SER A 129 -30.11 1.82 -7.96
C SER A 129 -29.30 2.92 -8.69
N VAL A 130 -28.00 3.02 -8.42
CA VAL A 130 -27.09 4.02 -8.98
C VAL A 130 -26.01 3.27 -9.74
N THR A 131 -26.01 3.49 -11.05
CA THR A 131 -24.99 2.96 -11.96
C THR A 131 -23.97 4.05 -12.23
N VAL A 132 -22.70 3.78 -11.93
CA VAL A 132 -21.59 4.66 -12.32
C VAL A 132 -21.02 4.11 -13.62
N GLU A 133 -21.30 4.79 -14.72
CA GLU A 133 -20.80 4.40 -16.04
C GLU A 133 -19.46 5.07 -16.37
N LEU A 134 -18.51 4.27 -16.83
CA LEU A 134 -17.25 4.80 -17.33
C LEU A 134 -17.47 5.49 -18.69
N VAL A 135 -17.39 6.82 -18.71
CA VAL A 135 -17.38 7.61 -19.96
C VAL A 135 -15.94 7.73 -20.45
N GLY A 136 -15.46 6.70 -21.16
CA GLY A 136 -14.08 6.64 -21.65
C GLY A 136 -13.73 5.26 -22.24
N GLU A 137 -12.44 5.04 -22.51
CA GLU A 137 -11.96 3.74 -23.00
C GLU A 137 -12.17 2.64 -21.94
N LYS A 138 -12.88 1.58 -22.33
CA LYS A 138 -13.12 0.40 -21.47
C LYS A 138 -11.85 -0.41 -21.21
N LYS A 139 -10.77 -0.16 -21.96
CA LYS A 139 -9.47 -0.79 -21.77
C LYS A 139 -8.51 0.24 -21.18
N SER A 140 -8.07 0.00 -19.96
CA SER A 140 -7.08 0.83 -19.29
C SER A 140 -5.75 0.09 -19.28
N ARG A 141 -4.73 0.69 -19.93
CA ARG A 141 -3.35 0.23 -19.79
C ARG A 141 -2.78 0.75 -18.49
N LEU A 142 -2.46 -0.18 -17.61
CA LEU A 142 -2.00 0.09 -16.27
C LEU A 142 -0.61 -0.51 -16.09
N LYS A 143 0.16 0.11 -15.22
CA LYS A 143 1.42 -0.39 -14.76
C LYS A 143 1.27 -0.70 -13.27
N ALA A 144 1.39 -1.97 -12.95
CA ALA A 144 1.45 -2.48 -11.61
C ALA A 144 2.86 -2.25 -11.05
N PHE A 145 2.97 -1.78 -9.82
CA PHE A 145 4.21 -1.52 -9.12
C PHE A 145 4.19 -2.16 -7.73
N TRP A 146 5.28 -2.85 -7.37
CA TRP A 146 5.44 -3.45 -6.05
C TRP A 146 6.91 -3.52 -5.64
N GLU A 147 7.15 -3.60 -4.34
CA GLU A 147 8.49 -3.78 -3.76
C GLU A 147 8.87 -5.26 -3.67
N ARG A 148 10.18 -5.55 -3.67
CA ARG A 148 10.67 -6.91 -3.43
C ARG A 148 10.56 -7.25 -1.95
N ASP A 149 9.44 -7.85 -1.58
CA ASP A 149 9.13 -8.24 -0.21
C ASP A 149 8.62 -9.69 -0.13
N HIS A 150 8.39 -10.22 1.07
CA HIS A 150 7.84 -11.55 1.34
C HIS A 150 6.50 -11.82 0.63
N LYS A 151 5.76 -10.77 0.25
CA LYS A 151 4.50 -10.85 -0.50
C LYS A 151 4.67 -10.92 -2.02
N GLU A 152 5.89 -10.85 -2.54
CA GLU A 152 6.15 -10.83 -3.99
C GLU A 152 5.50 -12.03 -4.71
N GLN A 153 5.55 -13.23 -4.12
CA GLN A 153 4.93 -14.42 -4.72
C GLN A 153 3.42 -14.28 -4.86
N VAL A 154 2.74 -13.79 -3.82
CA VAL A 154 1.29 -13.54 -3.82
C VAL A 154 0.92 -12.49 -4.87
N ILE A 155 1.69 -11.40 -4.93
CA ILE A 155 1.49 -10.33 -5.91
C ILE A 155 1.68 -10.87 -7.33
N VAL A 156 2.77 -11.61 -7.60
CA VAL A 156 3.04 -12.15 -8.94
C VAL A 156 1.96 -13.14 -9.37
N GLU A 157 1.47 -13.99 -8.47
CA GLU A 157 0.36 -14.88 -8.77
C GLU A 157 -0.95 -14.12 -9.02
N PHE A 158 -1.27 -13.11 -8.20
CA PHE A 158 -2.43 -12.24 -8.42
C PHE A 158 -2.35 -11.53 -9.78
N LEU A 159 -1.19 -11.00 -10.16
CA LEU A 159 -0.96 -10.36 -11.46
C LEU A 159 -1.04 -11.35 -12.63
N LYS A 160 -0.82 -12.67 -12.42
CA LYS A 160 -1.07 -13.69 -13.44
C LYS A 160 -2.57 -13.94 -13.61
N CYS A 161 -3.32 -14.03 -12.50
CA CYS A 161 -4.77 -14.17 -12.53
C CYS A 161 -5.44 -12.98 -13.24
N LEU A 162 -4.94 -11.77 -13.00
CA LEU A 162 -5.37 -10.56 -13.71
C LEU A 162 -5.16 -10.67 -15.23
N ASP A 163 -3.99 -11.16 -15.64
CA ASP A 163 -3.61 -11.33 -17.06
C ASP A 163 -4.49 -12.36 -17.77
N GLU A 164 -4.82 -13.46 -17.08
CA GLU A 164 -5.70 -14.50 -17.60
C GLU A 164 -7.12 -13.97 -17.85
N ILE A 165 -7.61 -13.04 -17.03
CA ILE A 165 -8.92 -12.40 -17.22
C ILE A 165 -8.89 -11.39 -18.37
N SER A 166 -7.79 -10.65 -18.50
CA SER A 166 -7.57 -9.74 -19.63
C SER A 166 -7.63 -10.46 -20.98
N HIS A 167 -7.12 -11.69 -21.06
CA HIS A 167 -7.10 -12.49 -22.29
C HIS A 167 -8.41 -13.22 -22.62
N TYR A 168 -9.39 -13.24 -21.73
CA TYR A 168 -10.65 -13.97 -21.95
C TYR A 168 -11.78 -13.12 -22.55
N ILE A 169 -11.53 -11.82 -22.85
CA ILE A 169 -12.51 -10.86 -23.39
C ILE A 169 -12.09 -10.32 -24.76
#